data_AF-A0A2D9KVL6-F1
#
_entry.id   AF-A0A2D9KVL6-F1
#
_cell.length_a   1.000
_cell.length_b   1.000
_cell.length_c   1.000
_cell.angle_alpha   90.00
_cell.angle_beta   90.00
_cell.angle_gamma   90.00
#
_symmetry.space_group_name_H-M   'P 1'
#
loop_
_entity.id
_entity.type
_entity.pdbx_description
1 polymer ?
#
loop_
_entity_poly.entity_id
_entity_poly.type
_entity_poly.pdbx_seq_one_letter_code
_entity_poly.pdbx_strand_id
1 'polypeptide(L)'
;MDDAYENKRKSVKRLHEKARHLRGSFLNSVAVIEREIAVILTEYFCTNDEDKRELFYTKVAEKISLQKKKEILIEIVKTDYPIYWEQNREFLNNIQQIQEFRNKLAHSVLDVSDEALMRPLDEGVGFVQWNKGAPITDNEFQVWDVKANMLLSTLLEIKRLLPFKQSRLA
;
A
#
# COMPACT_ATOMS: atom_id res chain seq x y z
N MET A 1 -4.32 0.57 -44.60
CA MET A 1 -4.46 0.77 -43.14
C MET A 1 -3.44 1.82 -42.80
N ASP A 2 -3.87 2.98 -42.33
CA ASP A 2 -3.07 4.21 -42.33
C ASP A 2 -1.98 4.17 -41.25
N ASP A 3 -0.75 4.60 -41.54
CA ASP A 3 0.41 4.54 -40.62
C ASP A 3 0.12 5.26 -39.28
N ALA A 4 -0.69 6.31 -39.32
CA ALA A 4 -1.15 7.04 -38.15
C ALA A 4 -2.01 6.17 -37.19
N TYR A 5 -2.85 5.30 -37.75
CA TYR A 5 -3.70 4.39 -36.97
C TYR A 5 -2.86 3.33 -36.26
N GLU A 6 -1.84 2.79 -36.94
CA GLU A 6 -0.96 1.79 -36.36
C GLU A 6 -0.08 2.39 -35.25
N ASN A 7 0.41 3.62 -35.45
CA ASN A 7 1.16 4.35 -34.42
C ASN A 7 0.31 4.65 -33.18
N LYS A 8 -0.93 5.12 -33.36
CA LYS A 8 -1.88 5.34 -32.26
C LYS A 8 -2.12 4.05 -31.46
N ARG A 9 -2.33 2.93 -32.15
CA ARG A 9 -2.52 1.61 -31.50
C ARG A 9 -1.29 1.18 -30.70
N LYS A 10 -0.07 1.40 -31.22
CA LYS A 10 1.19 1.11 -30.52
C LYS A 10 1.33 1.96 -29.24
N SER A 11 1.05 3.27 -29.31
CA SER A 11 1.10 4.17 -28.15
C SER A 11 0.09 3.77 -27.06
N VAL A 12 -1.16 3.49 -27.45
CA VAL A 12 -2.20 3.01 -26.53
C VAL A 12 -1.76 1.72 -25.83
N LYS A 13 -1.18 0.77 -26.58
CA LYS A 13 -0.70 -0.50 -26.01
C LYS A 13 0.40 -0.28 -24.97
N ARG A 14 1.41 0.55 -25.27
CA ARG A 14 2.49 0.89 -24.33
C ARG A 14 1.95 1.54 -23.06
N LEU A 15 0.97 2.43 -23.19
CA LEU A 15 0.33 3.09 -22.06
C LEU A 15 -0.42 2.10 -21.16
N HIS A 16 -1.16 1.16 -21.75
CA HIS A 16 -1.82 0.08 -21.01
C HIS A 16 -0.83 -0.85 -20.30
N GLU A 17 0.29 -1.21 -20.93
CA GLU A 17 1.33 -2.05 -20.31
C GLU A 17 1.93 -1.37 -19.08
N LYS A 18 2.27 -0.07 -19.19
CA LYS A 18 2.76 0.70 -18.06
C LYS A 18 1.72 0.84 -16.95
N ALA A 19 0.47 1.17 -17.30
CA ALA A 19 -0.63 1.26 -16.33
C ALA A 19 -0.83 -0.06 -15.55
N ARG A 20 -0.76 -1.20 -16.25
CA ARG A 20 -0.84 -2.53 -15.62
C ARG A 20 0.31 -2.77 -14.66
N HIS A 21 1.54 -2.42 -15.05
CA HIS A 21 2.70 -2.57 -14.19
C HIS A 21 2.57 -1.75 -12.90
N LEU A 22 2.26 -0.46 -13.02
CA LEU A 22 2.10 0.45 -11.86
C LEU A 22 0.99 -0.04 -10.93
N ARG A 23 -0.19 -0.36 -11.48
CA ARG A 23 -1.31 -0.91 -10.69
C ARG A 23 -0.95 -2.21 -10.00
N GLY A 24 -0.39 -3.15 -10.75
CA GLY A 24 -0.04 -4.48 -10.24
C GLY A 24 0.99 -4.40 -9.12
N SER A 25 2.03 -3.60 -9.31
CA SER A 25 3.07 -3.38 -8.31
C SER A 25 2.48 -2.81 -7.02
N PHE A 26 1.75 -1.69 -7.11
CA PHE A 26 1.23 -1.03 -5.91
C PHE A 26 0.14 -1.83 -5.20
N LEU A 27 -0.74 -2.51 -5.95
CA LEU A 27 -1.73 -3.43 -5.37
C LEU A 27 -1.05 -4.55 -4.57
N ASN A 28 0.03 -5.11 -5.11
CA ASN A 28 0.81 -6.13 -4.42
C ASN A 28 1.48 -5.57 -3.16
N SER A 29 2.10 -4.39 -3.21
CA SER A 29 2.71 -3.75 -2.04
C SER A 29 1.71 -3.55 -0.90
N VAL A 30 0.49 -3.09 -1.19
CA VAL A 30 -0.57 -2.95 -0.17
C VAL A 30 -1.03 -4.30 0.38
N ALA A 31 -1.12 -5.34 -0.45
CA ALA A 31 -1.46 -6.68 0.01
C ALA A 31 -0.39 -7.24 0.96
N VAL A 32 0.89 -6.99 0.68
CA VAL A 32 2.01 -7.36 1.58
C VAL A 32 1.91 -6.62 2.90
N ILE A 33 1.69 -5.30 2.88
CA ILE A 33 1.48 -4.50 4.11
C ILE A 33 0.32 -5.07 4.94
N GLU A 34 -0.83 -5.34 4.32
CA GLU A 34 -2.00 -5.88 5.03
C GLU A 34 -1.70 -7.25 5.66
N ARG A 35 -0.99 -8.11 4.94
CA ARG A 35 -0.53 -9.41 5.42
C ARG A 35 0.41 -9.26 6.61
N GLU A 36 1.42 -8.40 6.53
CA GLU A 36 2.38 -8.20 7.61
C GLU A 36 1.71 -7.67 8.88
N ILE A 37 0.73 -6.77 8.76
CA ILE A 37 -0.05 -6.35 9.93
C ILE A 37 -0.80 -7.54 10.52
N ALA A 38 -1.44 -8.38 9.70
CA ALA A 38 -2.13 -9.58 10.20
C ALA A 38 -1.19 -10.55 10.94
N VAL A 39 0.04 -10.71 10.45
CA VAL A 39 1.09 -11.51 11.10
C VAL A 39 1.48 -10.90 12.45
N ILE A 40 1.75 -9.60 12.51
CA ILE A 40 2.08 -8.89 13.76
C ILE A 40 0.97 -9.07 14.80
N LEU A 41 -0.30 -8.89 14.41
CA LEU A 41 -1.44 -9.10 15.31
C LEU A 41 -1.50 -10.55 15.82
N THR A 42 -1.26 -11.52 14.94
CA THR A 42 -1.27 -12.94 15.30
C THR A 42 -0.15 -13.27 16.29
N GLU A 43 1.07 -12.80 16.04
CA GLU A 43 2.22 -13.02 16.92
C GLU A 43 2.05 -12.31 18.27
N TYR A 44 1.40 -11.14 18.28
CA TYR A 44 1.09 -10.40 19.50
C TYR A 44 0.06 -11.11 20.39
N PHE A 45 -1.05 -11.59 19.82
CA PHE A 45 -2.12 -12.23 20.60
C PHE A 45 -1.89 -13.72 20.88
N CYS A 46 -1.10 -14.40 20.05
CA CYS A 46 -0.86 -15.85 20.12
C CYS A 46 0.64 -16.14 20.26
N THR A 47 1.33 -15.42 21.14
CA THR A 47 2.79 -15.48 21.28
C THR A 47 3.31 -16.88 21.59
N ASN A 48 2.64 -17.70 22.40
CA ASN A 48 3.18 -18.99 22.88
C ASN A 48 2.36 -20.21 22.43
N ASP A 49 1.42 -20.05 21.51
CA ASP A 49 0.43 -21.08 21.16
C ASP A 49 0.29 -21.19 19.64
N GLU A 50 1.01 -22.14 19.04
CA GLU A 50 1.07 -22.33 17.58
C GLU A 50 -0.29 -22.71 16.99
N ASP A 51 -1.05 -23.58 17.66
CA ASP A 51 -2.39 -23.98 17.23
C ASP A 51 -3.34 -22.76 17.18
N LYS A 52 -3.24 -21.87 18.17
CA LYS A 52 -4.00 -20.62 18.16
C LYS A 52 -3.51 -19.63 17.11
N ARG A 53 -2.22 -19.61 16.75
CA ARG A 53 -1.70 -18.70 15.71
C ARG A 53 -2.37 -18.95 14.37
N GLU A 54 -2.44 -20.21 13.92
CA GLU A 54 -3.07 -20.53 12.64
C GLU A 54 -4.57 -20.19 12.67
N LEU A 55 -5.26 -20.55 13.76
CA LEU A 55 -6.68 -20.26 13.91
C LEU A 55 -6.95 -18.75 13.94
N PHE A 56 -6.17 -18.00 14.72
CA PHE A 56 -6.30 -16.55 14.82
C PHE A 56 -5.99 -15.88 13.49
N TYR A 57 -4.92 -16.27 12.80
CA TYR A 57 -4.56 -15.70 11.51
C TYR A 57 -5.68 -15.90 10.48
N THR A 58 -6.13 -17.14 10.30
CA THR A 58 -7.08 -17.51 9.22
C THR A 58 -8.53 -17.10 9.52
N LYS A 59 -8.95 -17.11 10.79
CA LYS A 59 -10.34 -16.81 11.17
C LYS A 59 -10.55 -15.38 11.65
N VAL A 60 -9.51 -14.71 12.14
CA VAL A 60 -9.62 -13.36 12.72
C VAL A 60 -8.80 -12.37 11.91
N ALA A 61 -7.46 -12.48 11.94
CA ALA A 61 -6.57 -11.45 11.42
C ALA A 61 -6.76 -11.24 9.90
N GLU A 62 -6.92 -12.30 9.11
CA GLU A 62 -7.15 -12.18 7.67
C GLU A 62 -8.49 -11.52 7.34
N LYS A 63 -9.54 -11.80 8.14
CA LYS A 63 -10.93 -11.39 7.84
C LYS A 63 -11.27 -9.97 8.27
N ILE A 64 -10.52 -9.39 9.20
CA ILE A 64 -10.72 -8.00 9.61
C ILE A 64 -10.25 -7.04 8.51
N SER A 65 -10.91 -5.90 8.35
CA SER A 65 -10.50 -4.90 7.36
C SER A 65 -9.12 -4.31 7.67
N LEU A 66 -8.38 -3.87 6.65
CA LEU A 66 -7.11 -3.15 6.83
C LEU A 66 -7.24 -1.97 7.80
N GLN A 67 -8.35 -1.23 7.76
CA GLN A 67 -8.64 -0.15 8.68
C GLN A 67 -8.69 -0.63 10.14
N LYS A 68 -9.35 -1.76 10.40
CA LYS A 68 -9.42 -2.34 11.76
C LYS A 68 -8.06 -2.89 12.20
N LYS A 69 -7.33 -3.55 11.29
CA LYS A 69 -5.95 -4.00 11.53
C LYS A 69 -5.05 -2.84 11.97
N LYS A 70 -5.12 -1.72 11.25
CA LYS A 70 -4.39 -0.47 11.54
C LYS A 70 -4.72 0.06 12.93
N GLU A 71 -6.00 0.16 13.28
CA GLU A 71 -6.43 0.63 14.60
C GLU A 71 -5.83 -0.23 15.72
N ILE A 72 -5.94 -1.56 15.60
CA ILE A 72 -5.39 -2.49 16.59
C ILE A 72 -3.87 -2.36 16.67
N LEU A 73 -3.17 -2.32 15.54
CA LEU A 73 -1.72 -2.13 15.49
C LEU A 73 -1.30 -0.84 16.20
N ILE A 74 -1.94 0.28 15.90
CA ILE A 74 -1.62 1.58 16.51
C ILE A 74 -1.80 1.52 18.03
N GLU A 75 -2.88 0.91 18.52
CA GLU A 75 -3.11 0.79 19.96
C GLU A 75 -2.08 -0.13 20.64
N ILE A 76 -1.65 -1.22 19.99
CA ILE A 76 -0.54 -2.06 20.45
C ILE A 76 0.74 -1.22 20.56
N VAL A 77 1.11 -0.50 19.50
CA VAL A 77 2.36 0.28 19.46
C VAL A 77 2.35 1.40 20.49
N LYS A 78 1.24 2.14 20.64
CA LYS A 78 1.12 3.18 21.66
C LYS A 78 1.24 2.63 23.08
N THR A 79 0.61 1.48 23.35
CA THR A 79 0.48 0.96 24.70
C THR A 79 1.75 0.26 25.17
N ASP A 80 2.32 -0.60 24.31
CA ASP A 80 3.42 -1.49 24.68
C ASP A 80 4.79 -1.02 24.17
N TYR A 81 4.81 -0.04 23.24
CA TYR A 81 6.01 0.50 22.60
C TYR A 81 6.01 2.04 22.49
N PRO A 82 5.74 2.80 23.56
CA PRO A 82 5.54 4.25 23.49
C PRO A 82 6.74 5.03 22.93
N ILE A 83 7.99 4.59 23.18
CA ILE A 83 9.17 5.24 22.61
C ILE A 83 9.20 5.06 21.09
N TYR A 84 8.89 3.85 20.62
CA TYR A 84 8.82 3.55 19.20
C TYR A 84 7.68 4.33 18.52
N TRP A 85 6.54 4.46 19.20
CA TRP A 85 5.42 5.27 18.74
C TRP A 85 5.85 6.73 18.49
N GLU A 86 6.50 7.38 19.46
CA GLU A 86 6.91 8.78 19.30
C GLU A 86 7.88 8.98 18.12
N GLN A 87 8.73 8.00 17.85
CA GLN A 87 9.70 8.06 16.75
C GLN A 87 9.08 7.76 15.37
N ASN A 88 8.04 6.90 15.30
CA ASN A 88 7.59 6.31 14.04
C ASN A 88 6.10 6.54 13.72
N ARG A 89 5.35 7.28 14.54
CA ARG A 89 3.90 7.50 14.34
C ARG A 89 3.54 8.06 12.95
N GLU A 90 4.41 8.87 12.36
CA GLU A 90 4.18 9.42 11.02
C GLU A 90 4.05 8.31 9.96
N PHE A 91 4.95 7.32 10.00
CA PHE A 91 4.93 6.19 9.08
C PHE A 91 3.69 5.31 9.29
N LEU A 92 3.31 5.05 10.54
CA LEU A 92 2.10 4.26 10.85
C LEU A 92 0.81 4.97 10.43
N ASN A 93 0.77 6.31 10.51
CA ASN A 93 -0.38 7.09 10.05
C ASN A 93 -0.52 7.08 8.51
N ASN A 94 0.55 6.77 7.76
CA ASN A 94 0.51 6.68 6.30
C ASN A 94 -0.25 5.46 5.76
N ILE A 95 -0.59 4.46 6.60
CA ILE A 95 -1.38 3.28 6.18
C ILE A 95 -2.67 3.70 5.47
N GLN A 96 -3.36 4.70 6.00
CA GLN A 96 -4.61 5.21 5.41
C GLN A 96 -4.39 5.81 4.02
N GLN A 97 -3.37 6.66 3.89
CA GLN A 97 -3.04 7.34 2.64
C GLN A 97 -2.63 6.33 1.55
N ILE A 98 -1.88 5.29 1.93
CA ILE A 98 -1.48 4.20 1.04
C ILE A 98 -2.72 3.43 0.55
N GLN A 99 -3.68 3.14 1.43
CA GLN A 99 -4.93 2.49 1.06
C GLN A 99 -5.75 3.34 0.09
N GLU A 100 -5.85 4.64 0.34
CA GLU A 100 -6.54 5.60 -0.52
C GLU A 100 -5.91 5.69 -1.90
N PHE A 101 -4.58 5.75 -1.97
CA PHE A 101 -3.86 5.77 -3.24
C PHE A 101 -4.06 4.46 -4.02
N ARG A 102 -4.02 3.30 -3.35
CA ARG A 102 -4.36 2.01 -3.96
C ARG A 102 -5.78 1.98 -4.50
N ASN A 103 -6.75 2.52 -3.77
CA ASN A 103 -8.13 2.61 -4.22
C ASN A 103 -8.27 3.54 -5.44
N LYS A 104 -7.56 4.67 -5.45
CA LYS A 104 -7.46 5.56 -6.62
C LYS A 104 -6.93 4.79 -7.83
N LEU A 105 -5.83 4.05 -7.69
CA LEU A 105 -5.26 3.25 -8.79
C LEU A 105 -6.21 2.17 -9.30
N ALA A 106 -6.91 1.48 -8.39
CA ALA A 106 -7.81 0.38 -8.72
C ALA A 106 -9.11 0.84 -9.42
N HIS A 107 -9.64 2.00 -9.03
CA HIS A 107 -10.95 2.48 -9.52
C HIS A 107 -10.87 3.54 -10.62
N SER A 108 -9.70 4.11 -10.91
CA SER A 108 -9.54 5.03 -12.03
C SER A 108 -9.60 4.31 -13.40
N VAL A 109 -9.93 5.06 -14.45
CA VAL A 109 -9.78 4.64 -15.85
C VAL A 109 -8.45 5.16 -16.39
N LEU A 110 -7.83 4.43 -17.32
CA LEU A 110 -6.64 4.90 -18.01
C LEU A 110 -7.02 6.04 -18.97
N ASP A 111 -6.32 7.17 -18.88
CA ASP A 111 -6.45 8.25 -19.85
C ASP A 111 -5.82 7.81 -21.19
N VAL A 112 -6.63 7.67 -22.22
CA VAL A 112 -6.18 7.34 -23.59
C VAL A 112 -6.59 8.42 -24.60
N SER A 113 -6.83 9.64 -24.12
CA SER A 113 -7.05 10.83 -24.94
C SER A 113 -5.86 11.11 -25.87
N ASP A 114 -6.07 11.85 -26.95
CA ASP A 114 -4.99 12.20 -27.87
C ASP A 114 -3.91 13.03 -27.16
N GLU A 115 -4.29 13.88 -26.21
CA GLU A 115 -3.38 14.62 -25.34
C GLU A 115 -2.52 13.70 -24.47
N ALA A 116 -3.10 12.64 -23.90
CA ALA A 116 -2.36 11.65 -23.12
C ALA A 116 -1.42 10.81 -23.99
N LEU A 117 -1.82 10.51 -25.23
CA LEU A 117 -1.02 9.74 -26.18
C LEU A 117 0.15 10.54 -26.78
N MET A 118 0.04 11.87 -26.81
CA MET A 118 1.11 12.78 -27.25
C MET A 118 2.13 13.05 -26.13
N ARG A 119 1.79 12.78 -24.87
CA ARG A 119 2.70 12.99 -23.74
C ARG A 119 3.84 11.96 -23.75
N PRO A 120 5.09 12.36 -23.46
CA PRO A 120 6.16 11.41 -23.20
C PRO A 120 5.78 10.41 -22.10
N LEU A 121 6.06 9.12 -22.33
CA LEU A 121 5.67 8.05 -21.41
C LEU A 121 6.30 8.23 -20.03
N ASP A 122 7.51 8.76 -19.95
CA ASP A 122 8.29 9.08 -18.75
C ASP A 122 7.70 10.20 -17.89
N GLU A 123 6.84 11.05 -18.46
CA GLU A 123 6.03 12.00 -17.68
C GLU A 123 4.86 11.32 -16.94
N GLY A 124 4.67 10.02 -17.15
CA GLY A 124 3.78 9.15 -16.39
C GLY A 124 2.46 8.82 -17.06
N VAL A 125 1.55 8.23 -16.30
CA VAL A 125 0.31 7.65 -16.81
C VAL A 125 -0.91 8.30 -16.19
N GLY A 126 -1.79 8.83 -17.03
CA GLY A 126 -3.05 9.42 -16.56
C GLY A 126 -4.03 8.38 -16.02
N PHE A 127 -4.46 8.56 -14.78
CA PHE A 127 -5.56 7.80 -14.18
C PHE A 127 -6.71 8.76 -13.88
N VAL A 128 -7.78 8.68 -14.68
CA VAL A 128 -8.94 9.57 -14.61
C VAL A 128 -10.05 8.93 -13.79
N GLN A 129 -10.54 9.65 -12.78
CA GLN A 129 -11.80 9.31 -12.13
C GLN A 129 -12.94 10.10 -12.79
N TRP A 130 -13.74 9.40 -13.62
CA TRP A 130 -15.02 9.81 -14.24
C TRP A 130 -15.06 11.10 -15.09
N ASN A 131 -14.37 12.19 -14.71
CA ASN A 131 -14.10 13.38 -15.53
C ASN A 131 -13.16 14.43 -14.89
N LYS A 132 -12.59 14.18 -13.69
CA LYS A 132 -11.64 15.09 -13.04
C LYS A 132 -10.66 14.28 -12.19
N GLY A 133 -9.40 14.29 -12.58
CA GLY A 133 -8.31 13.74 -11.78
C GLY A 133 -6.99 14.09 -12.44
N ALA A 134 -6.08 14.70 -11.70
CA ALA A 134 -4.73 14.90 -12.19
C ALA A 134 -4.09 13.52 -12.47
N PRO A 135 -3.40 13.39 -13.61
CA PRO A 135 -2.67 12.17 -13.94
C PRO A 135 -1.67 11.84 -12.82
N ILE A 136 -1.52 10.55 -12.49
CA ILE A 136 -0.47 10.13 -11.54
C ILE A 136 0.81 10.02 -12.35
N THR A 137 1.74 10.93 -12.10
CA THR A 137 3.04 10.90 -12.77
C THR A 137 3.89 9.75 -12.23
N ASP A 138 4.94 9.36 -12.97
CA ASP A 138 5.91 8.39 -12.46
C ASP A 138 6.54 8.86 -11.14
N ASN A 139 6.82 10.16 -11.04
CA ASN A 139 7.36 10.76 -9.83
C ASN A 139 6.38 10.65 -8.65
N GLU A 140 5.08 10.92 -8.88
CA GLU A 140 4.06 10.72 -7.84
C GLU A 140 3.99 9.25 -7.42
N PHE A 141 4.00 8.33 -8.39
CA PHE A 141 4.00 6.90 -8.11
C PHE A 141 5.23 6.47 -7.29
N GLN A 142 6.43 6.94 -7.66
CA GLN A 142 7.67 6.62 -6.97
C GLN A 142 7.64 7.13 -5.51
N VAL A 143 7.09 8.32 -5.26
CA VAL A 143 6.91 8.82 -3.89
C VAL A 143 6.01 7.88 -3.08
N TRP A 144 4.92 7.38 -3.66
CA TRP A 144 4.05 6.42 -2.98
C TRP A 144 4.70 5.07 -2.77
N ASP A 145 5.49 4.59 -3.73
CA ASP A 145 6.24 3.34 -3.60
C ASP A 145 7.26 3.43 -2.46
N VAL A 146 8.00 4.55 -2.37
CA VAL A 146 8.90 4.82 -1.23
C VAL A 146 8.13 4.83 0.09
N LYS A 147 6.96 5.50 0.16
CA LYS A 147 6.12 5.50 1.37
C LYS A 147 5.67 4.09 1.77
N ALA A 148 5.27 3.26 0.81
CA ALA A 148 4.89 1.88 1.06
C ALA A 148 6.06 1.04 1.59
N ASN A 149 7.25 1.20 1.00
CA ASN A 149 8.48 0.52 1.43
C ASN A 149 8.96 0.96 2.83
N MET A 150 8.84 2.25 3.16
CA MET A 150 9.15 2.77 4.49
C MET A 150 8.20 2.18 5.54
N LEU A 151 6.89 2.15 5.24
CA LEU A 151 5.91 1.53 6.12
C LEU A 151 6.20 0.03 6.32
N LEU A 152 6.53 -0.70 5.25
CA LEU A 152 6.88 -2.12 5.36
C LEU A 152 8.10 -2.33 6.27
N SER A 153 9.12 -1.48 6.14
CA SER A 153 10.28 -1.48 7.04
C SER A 153 9.87 -1.25 8.51
N THR A 154 9.01 -0.26 8.77
CA THR A 154 8.46 0.01 10.11
C THR A 154 7.69 -1.21 10.66
N LEU A 155 6.90 -1.91 9.84
CA LEU A 155 6.19 -3.11 10.27
C LEU A 155 7.15 -4.24 10.65
N LEU A 156 8.20 -4.45 9.86
CA LEU A 156 9.23 -5.46 10.16
C LEU A 156 10.00 -5.14 11.44
N GLU A 157 10.24 -3.87 11.73
CA GLU A 157 10.81 -3.44 13.01
C GLU A 157 9.88 -3.71 14.18
N ILE A 158 8.59 -3.36 14.08
CA ILE A 158 7.58 -3.66 15.12
C ILE A 158 7.54 -5.16 15.39
N LYS A 159 7.57 -5.98 14.33
CA LYS A 159 7.61 -7.43 14.45
C LYS A 159 8.80 -7.90 15.28
N ARG A 160 9.98 -7.31 15.10
CA ARG A 160 11.19 -7.63 15.89
C ARG A 160 11.10 -7.21 17.36
N LEU A 161 10.24 -6.26 17.68
CA LEU A 161 9.99 -5.86 19.06
C LEU A 161 9.11 -6.88 19.81
N LEU A 162 8.34 -7.70 19.10
CA LEU A 162 7.55 -8.76 19.71
C LEU A 162 8.44 -9.88 20.26
N PRO A 163 8.10 -10.50 21.40
CA PRO A 163 6.98 -10.18 22.29
C PRO A 163 7.36 -9.24 23.43
N PHE A 164 8.54 -8.62 23.39
CA PHE A 164 9.05 -7.79 24.47
C PHE A 164 8.17 -6.56 24.64
N LYS A 165 7.72 -6.24 25.85
CA LYS A 165 6.98 -5.01 26.13
C LYS A 165 7.92 -3.99 26.78
N GLN A 166 7.92 -2.75 26.32
CA GLN A 166 8.69 -1.70 26.99
C GLN A 166 8.09 -1.48 28.39
N SER A 167 8.93 -1.42 29.43
CA SER A 167 8.47 -1.06 30.77
C SER A 167 7.85 0.33 30.69
N ARG A 168 6.61 0.50 31.18
CA ARG A 168 6.04 1.83 31.37
C ARG A 168 7.03 2.63 32.22
N LEU A 169 7.48 3.77 31.72
CA LEU A 169 8.20 4.74 32.55
C LEU A 169 7.24 5.04 33.73
N ALA A 170 7.68 4.65 34.92
CA ALA A 170 6.94 4.83 36.17
C ALA A 170 6.80 6.31 36.50
#